data_AF-A0A3B9HVV7-F1
#
_entry.id   AF-A0A3B9HVV7-F1
#
_cell.length_a   1.000
_cell.length_b   1.000
_cell.length_c   1.000
_cell.angle_alpha   90.00
_cell.angle_beta   90.00
_cell.angle_gamma   90.00
#
_symmetry.space_group_name_H-M   'P 1'
#
loop_
_entity.id
_entity.type
_entity.pdbx_description
1 polymer ?
#
loop_
_entity_poly.entity_id
_entity_poly.type
_entity_poly.pdbx_seq_one_letter_code
_entity_poly.pdbx_strand_id
1 'polypeptide(L)'
;MSCQENHFQTAAEILELGRHSFILRDDDNVYLNRFKNAVEVCTDELRRRVSAFIPDNITDFSDAELAEKLLNTDFTPSAKITRTESCQTNTTTRLVRKRQLLGQPAGPGFASGLARVLRSHEDIFEVKRGEIIVCDAIGPEMTLVVPLAAGIIERRGGMLIHGAIIAREYGIPCITGIPSATEDINNGDQLSVDGYLGIVTVRTLKANYV
;
A
#
# COMPACT_ATOMS: atom_id res chain seq x y z
N MET A 1 22.08 1.25 48.01
CA MET A 1 21.81 2.22 46.92
C MET A 1 22.61 1.89 45.65
N SER A 2 23.91 1.54 45.72
CA SER A 2 24.72 1.29 44.51
C SER A 2 24.31 0.11 43.60
N CYS A 3 23.73 -0.98 44.11
CA CYS A 3 23.28 -2.09 43.24
C CYS A 3 22.03 -1.77 42.40
N GLN A 4 21.13 -0.91 42.90
CA GLN A 4 19.92 -0.55 42.15
C GLN A 4 20.20 0.47 41.04
N GLU A 5 21.13 1.40 41.27
CA GLU A 5 21.62 2.33 40.25
C GLU A 5 22.31 1.62 39.08
N ASN A 6 23.10 0.57 39.35
CA ASN A 6 23.74 -0.21 38.30
C ASN A 6 22.73 -0.91 37.38
N HIS A 7 21.65 -1.49 37.94
CA HIS A 7 20.63 -2.14 37.11
C HIS A 7 19.86 -1.16 36.24
N PHE A 8 19.63 0.07 36.73
CA PHE A 8 18.97 1.12 35.96
C PHE A 8 19.85 1.61 34.81
N GLN A 9 21.15 1.76 35.06
CA GLN A 9 22.13 2.13 34.04
C GLN A 9 22.23 1.06 32.94
N THR A 10 22.35 -0.22 33.32
CA THR A 10 22.38 -1.33 32.36
C THR A 10 21.09 -1.42 31.55
N ALA A 11 19.93 -1.20 32.18
CA ALA A 11 18.66 -1.16 31.46
C ALA A 11 18.59 0.00 30.46
N ALA A 12 19.12 1.17 30.81
CA ALA A 12 19.20 2.32 29.91
C ALA A 12 20.11 2.03 28.71
N GLU A 13 21.28 1.42 28.93
CA GLU A 13 22.21 1.01 27.88
C GLU A 13 21.59 -0.02 26.93
N ILE A 14 20.85 -0.99 27.46
CA ILE A 14 20.13 -1.99 26.63
C ILE A 14 19.05 -1.31 25.78
N LEU A 15 18.30 -0.35 26.34
CA LEU A 15 17.29 0.41 25.59
C LEU A 15 17.91 1.31 24.51
N GLU A 16 19.08 1.89 24.80
CA GLU A 16 19.83 2.71 23.85
C GLU A 16 20.38 1.86 22.70
N LEU A 17 20.93 0.68 23.00
CA LEU A 17 21.33 -0.30 21.99
C LEU A 17 20.12 -0.71 21.12
N GLY A 18 18.97 -0.97 21.74
CA GLY A 18 17.72 -1.31 21.03
C GLY A 18 17.27 -0.19 20.08
N ARG A 19 17.33 1.07 20.51
CA ARG A 19 17.02 2.23 19.66
C ARG A 19 17.97 2.36 18.47
N HIS A 20 19.28 2.24 18.70
CA HIS A 20 20.26 2.29 17.62
C HIS A 20 20.08 1.14 16.61
N SER A 21 19.80 -0.07 17.10
CA SER A 21 19.50 -1.21 16.23
C SER A 21 18.23 -0.99 15.39
N PHE A 22 17.20 -0.36 15.95
CA PHE A 22 15.96 -0.06 15.24
C PHE A 22 16.20 0.98 14.13
N ILE A 23 16.90 2.09 14.45
CA ILE A 23 17.23 3.15 13.49
C ILE A 23 18.03 2.59 12.31
N LEU A 24 19.09 1.80 12.57
CA LEU A 24 19.91 1.22 11.52
C LEU A 24 19.09 0.35 10.56
N ARG A 25 18.21 -0.49 11.10
CA ARG A 25 17.34 -1.35 10.31
C ARG A 25 16.35 -0.55 9.46
N ASP A 26 15.78 0.52 10.00
CA ASP A 26 14.83 1.36 9.27
C ASP A 26 15.51 2.20 8.20
N ASP A 27 16.70 2.75 8.47
CA ASP A 27 17.52 3.42 7.45
C ASP A 27 17.84 2.48 6.29
N ASP A 28 18.26 1.24 6.60
CA ASP A 28 18.51 0.21 5.58
C ASP A 28 17.24 -0.09 4.75
N ASN A 29 16.07 -0.16 5.39
CA ASN A 29 14.80 -0.34 4.68
C ASN A 29 14.51 0.84 3.74
N VAL A 30 14.76 2.08 4.15
CA VAL A 30 14.60 3.27 3.30
C VAL A 30 15.53 3.19 2.09
N TYR A 31 16.80 2.82 2.28
CA TYR A 31 17.74 2.67 1.16
C TYR A 31 17.35 1.51 0.23
N LEU A 32 16.97 0.34 0.77
CA LEU A 32 16.53 -0.80 -0.02
C LEU A 32 15.29 -0.46 -0.86
N ASN A 33 14.33 0.27 -0.30
CA ASN A 33 13.15 0.69 -1.04
C ASN A 33 13.51 1.70 -2.14
N ARG A 34 14.49 2.58 -1.90
CA ARG A 34 15.01 3.45 -2.96
C ARG A 34 15.64 2.67 -4.12
N PHE A 35 16.41 1.62 -3.81
CA PHE A 35 16.99 0.75 -4.85
C PHE A 35 15.91 -0.04 -5.60
N LYS A 36 14.94 -0.62 -4.89
CA LYS A 36 13.81 -1.34 -5.51
C LYS A 36 13.02 -0.42 -6.43
N ASN A 37 12.66 0.78 -5.98
CA ASN A 37 11.95 1.76 -6.80
C ASN A 37 12.75 2.13 -8.04
N ALA A 38 14.07 2.31 -7.92
CA ALA A 38 14.91 2.59 -9.09
C ALA A 38 14.87 1.43 -10.10
N VAL A 39 14.86 0.18 -9.63
CA VAL A 39 14.72 -1.01 -10.49
C VAL A 39 13.34 -1.05 -11.13
N GLU A 40 12.27 -0.85 -10.35
CA GLU A 40 10.88 -0.84 -10.85
C GLU A 40 10.68 0.21 -11.95
N VAL A 41 11.13 1.44 -11.72
CA VAL A 41 11.09 2.54 -12.72
C VAL A 41 11.87 2.15 -13.97
N CYS A 42 13.05 1.56 -13.83
CA CYS A 42 13.83 1.08 -14.98
C CYS A 42 13.09 -0.02 -15.75
N THR A 43 12.46 -0.97 -15.05
CA THR A 43 11.71 -2.06 -15.68
C THR A 43 10.45 -1.57 -16.40
N ASP A 44 9.75 -0.58 -15.86
CA ASP A 44 8.56 -0.02 -16.50
C ASP A 44 8.91 0.79 -17.75
N GLU A 45 9.96 1.60 -17.69
CA GLU A 45 10.47 2.30 -18.88
C GLU A 45 11.00 1.32 -19.93
N LEU A 46 11.62 0.21 -19.51
CA LEU A 46 12.04 -0.87 -20.40
C LEU A 46 10.83 -1.50 -21.11
N ARG A 47 9.80 -1.89 -20.36
CA ARG A 47 8.55 -2.42 -20.94
C ARG A 47 7.92 -1.44 -21.92
N ARG A 48 7.92 -0.14 -21.60
CA ARG A 48 7.42 0.91 -22.51
C ARG A 48 8.22 0.98 -23.81
N ARG A 49 9.55 0.91 -23.75
CA ARG A 49 10.40 0.93 -24.96
C ARG A 49 10.24 -0.34 -25.78
N VAL A 50 10.24 -1.50 -25.13
CA VAL A 50 10.10 -2.80 -25.79
C VAL A 50 8.74 -2.94 -26.47
N SER A 51 7.65 -2.49 -25.83
CA SER A 51 6.31 -2.49 -26.44
C SER A 51 6.20 -1.60 -27.68
N ALA A 52 7.04 -0.57 -27.83
CA ALA A 52 7.11 0.21 -29.07
C ALA A 52 7.77 -0.56 -30.25
N PHE A 53 8.54 -1.61 -29.96
CA PHE A 53 9.25 -2.42 -30.95
C PHE A 53 8.62 -3.81 -31.20
N ILE A 54 7.73 -4.28 -30.31
CA ILE A 54 7.08 -5.60 -30.41
C ILE A 54 5.60 -5.43 -30.81
N PRO A 55 5.09 -6.14 -31.83
CA PRO A 55 3.68 -6.10 -32.21
C PRO A 55 2.77 -6.64 -31.09
N ASP A 56 1.55 -6.09 -30.98
CA ASP A 56 0.54 -6.23 -29.90
C ASP A 56 0.17 -7.65 -29.41
N ASN A 57 0.70 -8.71 -30.01
CA ASN A 57 0.33 -10.11 -29.77
C ASN A 57 1.33 -10.91 -28.92
N ILE A 58 2.28 -10.26 -28.25
CA ILE A 58 3.27 -10.93 -27.38
C ILE A 58 3.25 -10.27 -26.00
N THR A 59 2.53 -10.87 -25.04
CA THR A 59 2.27 -10.26 -23.71
C THR A 59 2.96 -10.95 -22.53
N ASP A 60 3.64 -12.08 -22.72
CA ASP A 60 4.25 -12.83 -21.61
C ASP A 60 5.78 -12.75 -21.65
N PHE A 61 6.35 -11.76 -20.95
CA PHE A 61 7.76 -11.76 -20.60
C PHE A 61 7.91 -11.69 -19.08
N SER A 62 8.68 -12.63 -18.53
CA SER A 62 9.10 -12.63 -17.12
C SER A 62 10.21 -11.58 -16.90
N ASP A 63 10.19 -10.90 -15.75
CA ASP A 63 11.17 -9.85 -15.40
C ASP A 63 12.62 -10.37 -15.38
N ALA A 64 12.81 -11.65 -15.02
CA ALA A 64 14.11 -12.31 -15.05
C ALA A 64 14.61 -12.52 -16.49
N GLU A 65 13.71 -12.82 -17.43
CA GLU A 65 14.06 -13.00 -18.83
C GLU A 65 14.41 -11.68 -19.51
N LEU A 66 13.73 -10.58 -19.16
CA LEU A 66 14.04 -9.24 -19.70
C LEU A 66 15.45 -8.78 -19.30
N ALA A 67 15.86 -9.05 -18.06
CA ALA A 67 17.19 -8.69 -17.56
C ALA A 67 18.31 -9.49 -18.24
N GLU A 68 18.12 -10.80 -18.45
CA GLU A 68 19.08 -11.65 -19.16
C GLU A 68 19.16 -11.31 -20.66
N LYS A 69 18.02 -10.96 -21.28
CA LYS A 69 17.91 -10.64 -22.71
C LYS A 69 18.54 -9.30 -23.12
N LEU A 70 18.74 -8.35 -22.19
CA LEU A 70 19.42 -7.08 -22.48
C LEU A 70 20.95 -7.19 -22.56
N LEU A 71 21.52 -8.23 -21.95
CA LEU A 71 22.97 -8.46 -21.98
C LEU A 71 23.43 -9.13 -23.29
N ASN A 72 22.52 -9.68 -24.08
CA ASN A 72 22.81 -10.39 -25.33
C ASN A 72 22.04 -9.79 -26.52
N THR A 73 22.75 -9.16 -27.45
CA THR A 73 22.20 -8.41 -28.60
C THR A 73 21.59 -9.25 -29.74
N ASP A 74 21.69 -10.59 -29.72
CA ASP A 74 21.41 -11.44 -30.89
C ASP A 74 20.09 -12.25 -30.82
N PHE A 75 19.14 -11.87 -29.96
CA PHE A 75 17.91 -12.65 -29.77
C PHE A 75 16.85 -12.39 -30.86
N THR A 76 16.26 -13.46 -31.40
CA THR A 76 15.08 -13.43 -32.28
C THR A 76 13.89 -14.15 -31.60
N PRO A 77 12.69 -13.55 -31.57
CA PRO A 77 11.58 -14.08 -30.79
C PRO A 77 10.98 -15.32 -31.44
N SER A 78 10.80 -16.39 -30.65
CA SER A 78 9.99 -17.56 -31.02
C SER A 78 8.64 -17.46 -30.32
N ALA A 79 7.62 -16.98 -31.04
CA ALA A 79 6.28 -16.82 -30.52
C ALA A 79 5.51 -18.15 -30.51
N LYS A 80 4.88 -18.49 -29.37
CA LYS A 80 3.76 -19.45 -29.33
C LYS A 80 2.47 -18.66 -29.27
N ILE A 81 1.60 -18.86 -30.26
CA ILE A 81 0.31 -18.19 -30.38
C ILE A 81 -0.72 -18.99 -29.58
N THR A 82 -1.33 -18.38 -28.58
CA THR A 82 -2.57 -18.89 -27.98
C THR A 82 -3.68 -17.86 -28.19
N ARG A 83 -4.63 -18.20 -29.06
CA ARG A 83 -5.86 -17.43 -29.26
C ARG A 83 -6.74 -17.60 -28.02
N THR A 84 -7.03 -16.50 -27.34
CA THR A 84 -8.13 -16.45 -26.38
C THR A 84 -9.23 -15.56 -26.98
N GLU A 85 -10.33 -16.18 -27.37
CA GLU A 85 -11.55 -15.46 -27.75
C GLU A 85 -12.16 -14.84 -26.50
N SER A 86 -12.41 -13.53 -26.50
CA SER A 86 -13.24 -12.88 -25.47
C SER A 86 -14.54 -12.39 -26.10
N CYS A 87 -15.64 -13.01 -25.68
CA CYS A 87 -17.00 -12.56 -25.92
C CYS A 87 -17.35 -11.50 -24.88
N GLN A 88 -17.49 -10.24 -25.30
CA GLN A 88 -18.02 -9.18 -24.45
C GLN A 88 -19.53 -9.30 -24.38
N THR A 89 -20.05 -9.71 -23.22
CA THR A 89 -21.49 -9.65 -22.95
C THR A 89 -21.76 -8.44 -22.06
N ASN A 90 -22.12 -7.31 -22.67
CA ASN A 90 -22.55 -6.10 -21.97
C ASN A 90 -23.93 -6.34 -21.32
N THR A 91 -23.93 -6.89 -20.11
CA THR A 91 -25.12 -6.91 -19.27
C THR A 91 -25.08 -5.69 -18.37
N THR A 92 -25.87 -4.67 -18.68
CA THR A 92 -26.03 -3.48 -17.84
C THR A 92 -26.83 -3.83 -16.59
N THR A 93 -26.18 -4.47 -15.62
CA THR A 93 -26.72 -4.63 -14.27
C THR A 93 -26.62 -3.29 -13.55
N ARG A 94 -27.75 -2.83 -12.99
CA ARG A 94 -27.80 -1.68 -12.09
C ARG A 94 -26.93 -1.99 -10.86
N LEU A 95 -25.68 -1.56 -10.88
CA LEU A 95 -24.70 -1.81 -9.81
C LEU A 95 -25.13 -1.07 -8.54
N VAL A 96 -25.57 -1.82 -7.53
CA VAL A 96 -25.74 -1.31 -6.17
C VAL A 96 -24.34 -1.08 -5.60
N ARG A 97 -23.94 0.19 -5.44
CA ARG A 97 -22.65 0.53 -4.80
C ARG A 97 -22.77 0.34 -3.29
N LYS A 98 -21.85 -0.44 -2.71
CA LYS A 98 -21.70 -0.56 -1.25
C LYS A 98 -21.30 0.81 -0.70
N ARG A 99 -22.15 1.39 0.15
CA ARG A 99 -21.86 2.68 0.83
C ARG A 99 -21.19 2.49 2.17
N GLN A 100 -21.17 1.26 2.66
CA GLN A 100 -20.62 0.90 3.95
C GLN A 100 -19.79 -0.37 3.80
N LEU A 101 -18.56 -0.32 4.31
CA LEU A 101 -17.64 -1.45 4.38
C LEU A 101 -17.44 -1.80 5.85
N LEU A 102 -17.30 -3.10 6.11
CA LEU A 102 -17.08 -3.64 7.44
C LEU A 102 -15.69 -4.26 7.48
N GLY A 103 -14.95 -3.96 8.53
CA GLY A 103 -13.66 -4.55 8.85
C GLY A 103 -13.53 -4.82 10.35
N GLN A 104 -12.31 -5.12 10.76
CA GLN A 104 -11.96 -5.33 12.15
C GLN A 104 -11.50 -4.00 12.77
N PRO A 105 -12.08 -3.59 13.90
CA PRO A 105 -11.58 -2.43 14.63
C PRO A 105 -10.17 -2.71 15.15
N ALA A 106 -9.21 -1.86 14.79
CA ALA A 106 -7.80 -2.06 15.12
C ALA A 106 -7.20 -0.90 15.90
N GLY A 107 -7.67 0.32 15.64
CA GLY A 107 -7.37 1.54 16.39
C GLY A 107 -8.66 2.31 16.69
N PRO A 108 -9.00 2.57 17.97
CA PRO A 108 -10.24 3.25 18.33
C PRO A 108 -10.22 4.73 17.94
N GLY A 109 -11.38 5.27 17.56
CA GLY A 109 -11.54 6.69 17.22
C GLY A 109 -12.52 6.92 16.07
N PHE A 110 -12.74 8.20 15.75
CA PHE A 110 -13.56 8.61 14.62
C PHE A 110 -12.78 9.61 13.76
N ALA A 111 -12.81 9.43 12.44
CA ALA A 111 -12.22 10.37 11.51
C ALA A 111 -13.04 10.49 10.22
N SER A 112 -12.90 11.63 9.55
CA SER A 112 -13.41 11.83 8.20
C SER A 112 -12.39 12.62 7.39
N GLY A 113 -12.27 12.28 6.11
CA GLY A 113 -11.27 12.83 5.21
C GLY A 113 -11.45 12.32 3.79
N LEU A 114 -10.61 12.82 2.89
CA LEU A 114 -10.55 12.31 1.52
C LEU A 114 -9.75 11.01 1.48
N ALA A 115 -10.20 10.06 0.68
CA ALA A 115 -9.51 8.80 0.46
C ALA A 115 -8.22 9.02 -0.33
N ARG A 116 -7.14 8.43 0.16
CA ARG A 116 -5.87 8.27 -0.53
C ARG A 116 -5.54 6.79 -0.60
N VAL A 117 -5.83 6.19 -1.74
CA VAL A 117 -5.59 4.79 -2.08
C VAL A 117 -4.14 4.66 -2.56
N LEU A 118 -3.36 3.87 -1.83
CA LEU A 118 -1.95 3.61 -2.10
C LEU A 118 -1.82 2.22 -2.72
N ARG A 119 -1.39 2.18 -3.99
CA ARG A 119 -1.19 0.97 -4.78
C ARG A 119 0.28 0.76 -5.13
N SER A 120 1.03 1.85 -5.30
CA SER A 120 2.47 1.85 -5.56
C SER A 120 3.23 2.68 -4.53
N HIS A 121 4.56 2.55 -4.51
CA HIS A 121 5.43 3.36 -3.66
C HIS A 121 5.37 4.85 -3.99
N GLU A 122 5.06 5.22 -5.24
CA GLU A 122 4.99 6.63 -5.66
C GLU A 122 3.82 7.35 -4.99
N ASP A 123 2.70 6.65 -4.77
CA ASP A 123 1.51 7.20 -4.13
C ASP A 123 1.78 7.70 -2.70
N ILE A 124 2.79 7.13 -2.02
CA ILE A 124 3.19 7.49 -0.65
C ILE A 124 3.61 8.97 -0.58
N PHE A 125 4.27 9.48 -1.62
CA PHE A 125 4.75 10.87 -1.67
C PHE A 125 3.62 11.88 -1.94
N GLU A 126 2.44 11.41 -2.38
CA GLU A 126 1.29 12.27 -2.65
C GLU A 126 0.33 12.42 -1.46
N VAL A 127 0.57 11.68 -0.36
CA VAL A 127 -0.29 11.71 0.81
C VAL A 127 -0.30 13.10 1.43
N LYS A 128 -1.51 13.63 1.65
CA LYS A 128 -1.70 14.93 2.30
C LYS A 128 -2.19 14.77 3.73
N ARG A 129 -1.86 15.75 4.56
CA ARG A 129 -2.33 15.81 5.95
C ARG A 129 -3.85 15.82 6.00
N GLY A 130 -4.42 14.94 6.83
CA GLY A 130 -5.87 14.82 7.03
C GLY A 130 -6.58 13.90 6.03
N GLU A 131 -5.86 13.28 5.09
CA GLU A 131 -6.42 12.23 4.23
C GLU A 131 -6.59 10.91 5.00
N ILE A 132 -7.50 10.06 4.53
CA ILE A 132 -7.67 8.69 5.02
C ILE A 132 -6.88 7.78 4.08
N ILE A 133 -5.87 7.10 4.62
CA ILE A 133 -5.02 6.19 3.85
C ILE A 133 -5.77 4.86 3.67
N VAL A 134 -5.79 4.37 2.44
CA VAL A 134 -6.35 3.07 2.06
C VAL A 134 -5.27 2.26 1.36
N CYS A 135 -4.89 1.11 1.89
CA CYS A 135 -3.82 0.29 1.30
C CYS A 135 -4.04 -1.22 1.51
N ASP A 136 -3.21 -2.06 0.87
CA ASP A 136 -3.22 -3.50 1.14
C ASP A 136 -2.76 -3.79 2.58
N ALA A 137 -1.60 -3.26 2.95
CA ALA A 137 -1.03 -3.30 4.28
C ALA A 137 -0.12 -2.09 4.49
N ILE A 138 -0.03 -1.58 5.72
CA ILE A 138 0.98 -0.58 6.07
C ILE A 138 2.34 -1.29 6.18
N GLY A 139 3.29 -0.87 5.35
CA GLY A 139 4.68 -1.31 5.40
C GLY A 139 5.58 -0.33 6.18
N PRO A 140 6.80 -0.75 6.58
CA PRO A 140 7.76 0.11 7.29
C PRO A 140 8.06 1.42 6.57
N GLU A 141 8.08 1.42 5.23
CA GLU A 141 8.28 2.60 4.38
C GLU A 141 7.22 3.69 4.57
N MET A 142 6.04 3.32 5.06
CA MET A 142 4.94 4.24 5.28
C MET A 142 4.94 4.86 6.68
N THR A 143 5.83 4.43 7.57
CA THR A 143 5.89 4.86 8.98
C THR A 143 5.95 6.38 9.13
N LEU A 144 6.66 7.07 8.24
CA LEU A 144 6.79 8.53 8.27
C LEU A 144 5.56 9.27 7.76
N VAL A 145 4.70 8.58 7.00
CA VAL A 145 3.51 9.17 6.36
C VAL A 145 2.26 8.90 7.18
N VAL A 146 2.21 7.80 7.94
CA VAL A 146 1.10 7.47 8.84
C VAL A 146 0.69 8.63 9.77
N PRO A 147 1.60 9.40 10.41
CA PRO A 147 1.22 10.53 11.26
C PRO A 147 0.47 11.66 10.53
N LEU A 148 0.52 11.72 9.20
CA LEU A 148 -0.24 12.69 8.40
C LEU A 148 -1.70 12.26 8.20
N ALA A 149 -2.00 10.97 8.34
CA ALA A 149 -3.31 10.41 8.08
C ALA A 149 -4.32 10.82 9.18
N ALA A 150 -5.55 11.12 8.77
CA ALA A 150 -6.68 11.22 9.70
C ALA A 150 -7.20 9.84 10.13
N GLY A 151 -7.03 8.83 9.29
CA GLY A 151 -7.49 7.46 9.53
C GLY A 151 -6.84 6.48 8.58
N ILE A 152 -6.84 5.20 8.95
CA ILE A 152 -6.22 4.12 8.17
C ILE A 152 -7.24 3.01 7.89
N ILE A 153 -7.26 2.55 6.64
CA ILE A 153 -8.04 1.40 6.19
C ILE A 153 -7.10 0.42 5.49
N GLU A 154 -7.02 -0.80 6.01
CA GLU A 154 -6.19 -1.86 5.42
C GLU A 154 -7.03 -3.02 4.88
N ARG A 155 -6.60 -3.55 3.74
CA ARG A 155 -7.17 -4.78 3.18
C ARG A 155 -6.83 -5.99 4.04
N ARG A 156 -5.55 -6.12 4.42
CA ARG A 156 -5.10 -7.19 5.31
C ARG A 156 -5.59 -6.94 6.73
N GLY A 157 -5.97 -8.02 7.40
CA GLY A 157 -6.57 -7.98 8.73
C GLY A 157 -5.65 -8.50 9.82
N GLY A 158 -5.92 -8.07 11.04
CA GLY A 158 -5.31 -8.62 12.26
C GLY A 158 -5.02 -7.55 13.28
N MET A 159 -5.34 -7.82 14.55
CA MET A 159 -5.16 -6.86 15.65
C MET A 159 -3.67 -6.56 15.96
N LEU A 160 -2.76 -7.45 15.52
CA LEU A 160 -1.33 -7.40 15.80
C LEU A 160 -0.47 -7.11 14.55
N ILE A 161 -1.09 -6.72 13.43
CA ILE A 161 -0.34 -6.33 12.23
C ILE A 161 0.33 -4.97 12.44
N HIS A 162 1.37 -4.70 11.64
CA HIS A 162 2.18 -3.50 11.77
C HIS A 162 1.35 -2.21 11.78
N GLY A 163 0.46 -2.02 10.81
CA GLY A 163 -0.36 -0.81 10.75
C GLY A 163 -1.38 -0.67 11.87
N ALA A 164 -1.90 -1.78 12.43
CA ALA A 164 -2.75 -1.75 13.62
C ALA A 164 -1.97 -1.27 14.87
N ILE A 165 -0.72 -1.69 15.01
CA ILE A 165 0.14 -1.28 16.14
C ILE A 165 0.47 0.22 16.01
N ILE A 166 0.97 0.63 14.85
CA ILE A 166 1.34 2.03 14.60
C ILE A 166 0.13 2.97 14.73
N ALA A 167 -1.02 2.59 14.18
CA ALA A 167 -2.22 3.43 14.28
C ALA A 167 -2.60 3.70 15.75
N ARG A 168 -2.51 2.69 16.62
CA ARG A 168 -2.78 2.85 18.05
C ARG A 168 -1.73 3.72 18.74
N GLU A 169 -0.47 3.58 18.37
CA GLU A 169 0.63 4.41 18.91
C GLU A 169 0.42 5.90 18.62
N TYR A 170 -0.05 6.22 17.41
CA TYR A 170 -0.34 7.60 17.01
C TYR A 170 -1.76 8.07 17.35
N GLY A 171 -2.60 7.22 17.96
CA GLY A 171 -4.00 7.55 18.27
C GLY A 171 -4.88 7.78 17.03
N ILE A 172 -4.52 7.16 15.91
CA ILE A 172 -5.22 7.28 14.63
C ILE A 172 -6.28 6.16 14.54
N PRO A 173 -7.54 6.46 14.18
CA PRO A 173 -8.56 5.45 13.97
C PRO A 173 -8.18 4.53 12.81
N CYS A 174 -8.24 3.23 13.06
CA CYS A 174 -7.78 2.22 12.10
C CYS A 174 -8.73 1.04 12.03
N ILE A 175 -9.04 0.64 10.81
CA ILE A 175 -9.87 -0.53 10.48
C ILE A 175 -9.08 -1.41 9.53
N THR A 176 -8.96 -2.69 9.85
CA THR A 176 -8.19 -3.66 9.06
C THR A 176 -9.10 -4.75 8.52
N GLY A 177 -8.62 -5.56 7.59
CA GLY A 177 -9.35 -6.75 7.14
C GLY A 177 -10.58 -6.44 6.29
N ILE A 178 -10.52 -5.40 5.45
CA ILE A 178 -11.56 -5.09 4.46
C ILE A 178 -11.10 -5.60 3.08
N PRO A 179 -11.48 -6.80 2.62
CA PRO A 179 -10.87 -7.45 1.44
C PRO A 179 -10.98 -6.65 0.13
N SER A 180 -12.00 -5.80 -0.01
CA SER A 180 -12.24 -4.99 -1.21
C SER A 180 -11.88 -3.51 -1.02
N ALA A 181 -11.13 -3.15 0.02
CA ALA A 181 -10.86 -1.74 0.36
C ALA A 181 -10.27 -0.92 -0.81
N THR A 182 -9.26 -1.46 -1.48
CA THR A 182 -8.54 -0.79 -2.58
C THR A 182 -9.29 -0.81 -3.92
N GLU A 183 -10.33 -1.62 -4.02
CA GLU A 183 -11.18 -1.80 -5.20
C GLU A 183 -12.47 -0.97 -5.10
N ASP A 184 -13.09 -0.95 -3.91
CA ASP A 184 -14.37 -0.27 -3.65
C ASP A 184 -14.18 1.24 -3.40
N ILE A 185 -12.99 1.66 -2.98
CA ILE A 185 -12.67 3.07 -2.67
C ILE A 185 -11.77 3.65 -3.76
N ASN A 186 -12.07 4.88 -4.19
CA ASN A 186 -11.25 5.63 -5.13
C ASN A 186 -10.60 6.85 -4.48
N ASN A 187 -9.47 7.29 -5.05
CA ASN A 187 -8.82 8.54 -4.66
C ASN A 187 -9.81 9.72 -4.70
N GLY A 188 -9.85 10.49 -3.61
CA GLY A 188 -10.73 11.65 -3.44
C GLY A 188 -12.16 11.33 -3.02
N ASP A 189 -12.53 10.05 -2.80
CA ASP A 189 -13.81 9.73 -2.17
C ASP A 189 -13.85 10.28 -0.75
N GLN A 190 -15.00 10.79 -0.30
CA GLN A 190 -15.12 11.26 1.07
C GLN A 190 -15.46 10.07 1.98
N LEU A 191 -14.61 9.81 2.96
CA LEU A 191 -14.74 8.69 3.87
C LEU A 191 -15.04 9.14 5.29
N SER A 192 -15.78 8.32 6.01
CA SER A 192 -15.92 8.38 7.47
C SER A 192 -15.54 7.02 8.05
N VAL A 193 -14.65 7.04 9.04
CA VAL A 193 -14.06 5.87 9.67
C VAL A 193 -14.48 5.83 11.13
N ASP A 194 -15.11 4.74 11.53
CA ASP A 194 -15.41 4.40 12.92
C ASP A 194 -14.51 3.23 13.34
N GLY A 195 -13.42 3.57 14.01
CA GLY A 195 -12.43 2.61 14.52
C GLY A 195 -12.92 1.82 15.75
N TYR A 196 -14.07 2.17 16.34
CA TYR A 196 -14.67 1.39 17.43
C TYR A 196 -15.49 0.22 16.89
N LEU A 197 -16.34 0.51 15.88
CA LEU A 197 -17.24 -0.49 15.31
C LEU A 197 -16.65 -1.20 14.09
N GLY A 198 -15.52 -0.74 13.55
CA GLY A 198 -14.94 -1.29 12.33
C GLY A 198 -15.76 -0.93 11.08
N ILE A 199 -16.39 0.26 11.07
CA ILE A 199 -17.27 0.69 10.00
C ILE A 199 -16.60 1.80 9.17
N VAL A 200 -16.56 1.61 7.86
CA VAL A 200 -16.20 2.66 6.89
C VAL A 200 -17.45 3.06 6.12
N THR A 201 -17.76 4.35 6.08
CA THR A 201 -18.80 4.91 5.22
C THR A 201 -18.17 5.64 4.04
N VAL A 202 -18.56 5.25 2.82
CA VAL A 202 -18.04 5.81 1.57
C VAL A 202 -19.07 6.76 0.97
N ARG A 203 -18.66 8.00 0.72
CA ARG A 203 -19.41 9.02 -0.02
C ARG A 203 -18.65 9.37 -1.29
N THR A 204 -19.05 8.75 -2.40
CA THR A 204 -18.51 9.07 -3.72
C THR A 204 -18.92 10.48 -4.16
N LEU A 205 -17.94 11.36 -4.39
CA LEU A 205 -18.21 12.73 -4.89
C LEU A 205 -18.51 12.77 -6.39
N LYS A 206 -18.22 11.69 -7.13
CA LYS A 206 -18.64 11.50 -8.53
C LYS A 206 -20.00 10.82 -8.60
N ALA A 207 -21.05 11.61 -8.41
CA ALA A 207 -22.38 11.30 -8.89
C ALA A 207 -22.79 12.38 -9.90
N ASN A 208 -22.31 12.27 -11.14
CA ASN A 208 -23.09 12.78 -12.27
C ASN A 208 -24.35 11.89 -12.33
N TYR A 209 -25.39 12.34 -11.64
CA TYR A 209 -26.76 11.91 -11.93
C TYR A 209 -27.10 12.58 -13.27
N VAL A 210 -27.09 11.79 -14.34
CA VAL A 210 -27.83 12.08 -15.58
C VAL A 210 -29.03 11.15 -15.57
#